data_AF-A0A1T1CGU1-F1
#
_entry.id   AF-A0A1T1CGU1-F1
#
_cell.length_a   1.000
_cell.length_b   1.000
_cell.length_c   1.000
_cell.angle_alpha   90.00
_cell.angle_beta   90.00
_cell.angle_gamma   90.00
#
_symmetry.space_group_name_H-M   'P 1'
#
loop_
_entity.id
_entity.type
_entity.pdbx_description
1 polymer ?
#
loop_
_entity_poly.entity_id
_entity_poly.type
_entity_poly.pdbx_seq_one_letter_code
_entity_poly.pdbx_strand_id
1 'polypeptide(L)'
;MNILLTGATGYIGKRLLPLLVAQGHHVICCVRDKNRFYLPENLIDKVQVIEVDFLNQESLSAIPNEIDAAYYLIHSMSGSAKNYDELEYASAMNFVDRMNLTQVKQVIYLSGIVNDTILSKHLASRKAVEDVLKTGLFAITTLRAGIIVGSGSASFEIIRDLVNKLPIMITPKWLNTKCQPIAITDVLDFLIKSLNQPKTFDQNFDIGGPDILTYKEMLLGYGEAAGLKRYIYTIPIMTPKLSSYWLYFVTSTTYKLAAALVSSMKVEVVCKDNRINALLGVVPMTYNEAVARALVKIDKDDIVSSWKDAMISGQFTGSVADYLKVPKKNCFIDRRKKEILNRSYTTERIWSIGGETGWYYGDWLWEIRGFLDKLVGGVGLRRGRTNKHDIHSGDVLDFWRVLYANKKEGKLVLYAEMKLPGEAWLEFKIIHNTLYQAATFKPHGFWGKLYWYSVLPFHGFIFEGMINKLIKK
;
A
#
# COMPACT_ATOMS: atom_id res chain seq x y z
N MET A 1 20.51 -18.63 -5.74
CA MET A 1 20.93 -17.22 -5.73
C MET A 1 20.41 -16.59 -4.46
N ASN A 2 21.21 -15.71 -3.87
CA ASN A 2 20.83 -14.80 -2.79
C ASN A 2 20.32 -13.49 -3.41
N ILE A 3 19.04 -13.20 -3.20
CA ILE A 3 18.37 -12.04 -3.79
C ILE A 3 18.02 -11.03 -2.70
N LEU A 4 18.52 -9.81 -2.83
CA LEU A 4 18.10 -8.72 -1.96
C LEU A 4 16.79 -8.10 -2.48
N LEU A 5 15.73 -8.17 -1.68
CA LEU A 5 14.43 -7.58 -2.02
C LEU A 5 14.18 -6.35 -1.15
N THR A 6 14.35 -5.17 -1.74
CA THR A 6 13.89 -3.93 -1.11
C THR A 6 12.40 -3.72 -1.36
N GLY A 7 11.74 -2.88 -0.55
CA GLY A 7 10.30 -2.63 -0.70
C GLY A 7 9.42 -3.86 -0.46
N ALA A 8 9.89 -4.83 0.34
CA ALA A 8 9.21 -6.10 0.58
C ALA A 8 7.82 -5.96 1.22
N THR A 9 7.56 -4.87 1.95
CA THR A 9 6.24 -4.54 2.52
C THR A 9 5.28 -3.90 1.52
N GLY A 10 5.77 -3.49 0.35
CA GLY A 10 4.99 -2.81 -0.68
C GLY A 10 4.20 -3.74 -1.59
N TYR A 11 3.31 -3.16 -2.39
CA TYR A 11 2.40 -3.87 -3.29
C TYR A 11 3.12 -4.88 -4.21
N ILE A 12 4.21 -4.44 -4.86
CA ILE A 12 5.01 -5.28 -5.78
C ILE A 12 5.84 -6.29 -5.00
N GLY A 13 6.57 -5.85 -3.96
CA GLY A 13 7.48 -6.70 -3.18
C GLY A 13 6.79 -7.92 -2.56
N LYS A 14 5.61 -7.72 -1.93
CA LYS A 14 4.80 -8.82 -1.36
C LYS A 14 4.39 -9.88 -2.40
N ARG A 15 4.20 -9.48 -3.66
CA ARG A 15 3.79 -10.38 -4.75
C ARG A 15 4.97 -11.05 -5.44
N LEU A 16 6.10 -10.35 -5.51
CA LEU A 16 7.33 -10.87 -6.11
C LEU A 16 8.00 -11.91 -5.21
N LEU A 17 8.01 -11.70 -3.89
CA LEU A 17 8.64 -12.58 -2.91
C LEU A 17 8.28 -14.07 -3.08
N PRO A 18 6.99 -14.49 -3.05
CA PRO A 18 6.64 -15.90 -3.18
C PRO A 18 7.06 -16.48 -4.54
N LEU A 19 7.10 -15.68 -5.60
CA LEU A 19 7.52 -16.12 -6.93
C LEU A 19 9.03 -16.38 -6.98
N LEU A 20 9.84 -15.50 -6.38
CA LEU A 20 11.29 -15.71 -6.25
C LEU A 20 11.61 -16.95 -5.43
N VAL A 21 10.90 -17.17 -4.32
CA VAL A 21 11.07 -18.36 -3.49
C VAL A 21 10.64 -19.63 -4.22
N ALA A 22 9.56 -19.57 -5.01
CA ALA A 22 9.09 -20.69 -5.83
C ALA A 22 10.10 -21.07 -6.92
N GLN A 23 10.90 -20.13 -7.41
CA GLN A 23 12.04 -20.39 -8.31
C GLN A 23 13.29 -20.96 -7.60
N GLY A 24 13.22 -21.20 -6.29
CA GLY A 24 14.32 -21.79 -5.52
C GLY A 24 15.37 -20.78 -5.07
N HIS A 25 15.08 -19.48 -5.11
CA HIS A 25 15.98 -18.46 -4.60
C HIS A 25 15.87 -18.29 -3.08
N HIS A 26 16.98 -17.90 -2.44
CA HIS A 26 16.97 -17.42 -1.06
C HIS A 26 16.81 -15.90 -1.09
N VAL A 27 15.80 -15.37 -0.41
CA VAL A 27 15.44 -13.95 -0.51
C VAL A 27 15.72 -13.23 0.81
N ILE A 28 16.51 -12.16 0.74
CA ILE A 28 16.83 -11.29 1.85
C ILE A 28 15.91 -10.07 1.75
N CYS A 29 14.84 -10.03 2.54
CA CYS A 29 13.88 -8.94 2.56
C CYS A 29 14.36 -7.79 3.45
N CYS A 30 14.58 -6.63 2.84
CA CYS A 30 14.82 -5.38 3.57
C CYS A 30 13.49 -4.76 3.98
N VAL A 31 13.29 -4.64 5.29
CA VAL A 31 12.14 -3.95 5.88
C VAL A 31 12.60 -2.88 6.86
N ARG A 32 11.82 -1.82 7.05
CA ARG A 32 12.14 -0.81 8.06
C ARG A 32 11.83 -1.25 9.48
N ASP A 33 10.95 -2.25 9.63
CA ASP A 33 10.52 -2.79 10.92
C ASP A 33 10.08 -4.25 10.72
N LYS A 34 10.78 -5.19 11.36
CA LYS A 34 10.52 -6.63 11.24
C LYS A 34 9.15 -7.02 11.80
N ASN A 35 8.66 -6.31 12.82
CA ASN A 35 7.41 -6.66 13.50
C ASN A 35 6.17 -6.44 12.61
N ARG A 36 6.33 -5.65 11.54
CA ARG A 36 5.28 -5.34 10.57
C ARG A 36 5.30 -6.23 9.34
N PHE A 37 6.32 -7.05 9.20
CA PHE A 37 6.45 -7.90 8.04
C PHE A 37 5.94 -9.29 8.38
N TYR A 38 4.75 -9.60 7.89
CA TYR A 38 4.23 -10.95 7.96
C TYR A 38 4.91 -11.82 6.90
N LEU A 39 5.54 -12.90 7.36
CA LEU A 39 6.11 -13.94 6.52
C LEU A 39 5.30 -15.23 6.72
N PRO A 40 4.66 -15.76 5.67
CA PRO A 40 3.98 -17.05 5.71
C PRO A 40 4.90 -18.17 6.20
N GLU A 41 4.37 -19.09 7.02
CA GLU A 41 5.14 -20.19 7.63
C GLU A 41 5.91 -21.03 6.58
N ASN A 42 5.33 -21.22 5.39
CA ASN A 42 5.94 -21.98 4.29
C ASN A 42 7.10 -21.28 3.57
N LEU A 43 7.38 -20.00 3.88
CA LEU A 43 8.47 -19.23 3.28
C LEU A 43 9.65 -19.00 4.25
N ILE A 44 9.50 -19.34 5.54
CA ILE A 44 10.48 -19.04 6.61
C ILE A 44 11.88 -19.58 6.27
N ASP A 45 11.97 -20.81 5.76
CA ASP A 45 13.26 -21.47 5.50
C ASP A 45 14.05 -20.87 4.33
N LYS A 46 13.39 -20.08 3.47
CA LYS A 46 13.99 -19.50 2.25
C LYS A 46 14.05 -17.98 2.27
N VAL A 47 13.59 -17.36 3.36
CA VAL A 47 13.49 -15.90 3.46
C VAL A 47 14.14 -15.41 4.73
N GLN A 48 15.16 -14.56 4.57
CA GLN A 48 15.78 -13.83 5.66
C GLN A 48 15.19 -12.42 5.73
N VAL A 49 14.73 -12.00 6.91
CA VAL A 49 14.20 -10.64 7.11
C VAL A 49 15.22 -9.80 7.88
N ILE A 50 15.68 -8.71 7.27
CA ILE A 50 16.64 -7.77 7.87
C ILE A 50 16.03 -6.37 8.00
N GLU A 51 16.43 -5.67 9.04
CA GLU A 51 15.97 -4.33 9.36
C GLU A 51 16.94 -3.32 8.74
N VAL A 52 16.48 -2.59 7.74
CA VAL A 52 17.28 -1.64 6.97
C VAL A 52 16.44 -0.40 6.68
N ASP A 53 16.97 0.75 7.07
CA ASP A 53 16.50 2.04 6.60
C ASP A 53 17.59 2.69 5.75
N PHE A 54 17.34 2.85 4.46
CA PHE A 54 18.32 3.42 3.52
C PHE A 54 18.62 4.91 3.77
N LEU A 55 17.93 5.55 4.72
CA LEU A 55 18.28 6.88 5.22
C LEU A 55 19.16 6.83 6.48
N ASN A 56 19.34 5.66 7.10
CA ASN A 56 20.21 5.43 8.25
C ASN A 56 21.41 4.55 7.82
N GLN A 57 22.57 5.18 7.65
CA GLN A 57 23.79 4.50 7.19
C GLN A 57 24.21 3.32 8.06
N GLU A 58 24.03 3.41 9.39
CA GLU A 58 24.42 2.32 10.30
C GLU A 58 23.63 1.04 10.02
N SER A 59 22.34 1.18 9.63
CA SER A 59 21.47 0.03 9.35
C SER A 59 21.87 -0.74 8.07
N LEU A 60 22.62 -0.11 7.16
CA LEU A 60 23.08 -0.74 5.91
C LEU A 60 24.07 -1.89 6.14
N SER A 61 24.74 -1.88 7.31
CA SER A 61 25.65 -2.96 7.73
C SER A 61 24.95 -4.31 7.90
N ALA A 62 23.63 -4.32 8.11
CA ALA A 62 22.83 -5.54 8.21
C ALA A 62 22.66 -6.28 6.87
N ILE A 63 22.93 -5.62 5.74
CA ILE A 63 22.88 -6.22 4.41
C ILE A 63 24.11 -7.13 4.26
N PRO A 64 23.98 -8.43 3.90
CA PRO A 64 25.13 -9.30 3.69
C PRO A 64 25.91 -8.96 2.40
N ASN A 65 27.18 -9.37 2.32
CA ASN A 65 28.01 -9.14 1.13
C ASN A 65 27.71 -10.13 -0.02
N GLU A 66 27.21 -11.33 0.33
CA GLU A 66 26.90 -12.42 -0.61
C GLU A 66 25.51 -12.24 -1.22
N ILE A 67 25.40 -11.29 -2.15
CA ILE A 67 24.18 -11.00 -2.90
C ILE A 67 24.49 -11.21 -4.38
N ASP A 68 23.67 -12.00 -5.07
CA ASP A 68 23.83 -12.22 -6.51
C ASP A 68 23.08 -11.16 -7.34
N ALA A 69 21.90 -10.78 -6.88
CA ALA A 69 21.03 -9.81 -7.53
C ALA A 69 20.19 -9.04 -6.50
N ALA A 70 19.75 -7.83 -6.85
CA ALA A 70 18.87 -7.04 -6.00
C ALA A 70 17.70 -6.43 -6.78
N TYR A 71 16.55 -6.36 -6.12
CA TYR A 71 15.39 -5.60 -6.60
C TYR A 71 15.27 -4.29 -5.84
N TYR A 72 15.35 -3.17 -6.55
CA TYR A 72 15.10 -1.84 -6.00
C TYR A 72 13.62 -1.46 -6.22
N LEU A 73 12.78 -1.69 -5.21
CA LEU A 73 11.34 -1.39 -5.23
C LEU A 73 10.94 -0.34 -4.18
N ILE A 74 11.93 0.37 -3.62
CA ILE A 74 11.67 1.49 -2.71
C ILE A 74 11.07 2.62 -3.53
N HIS A 75 9.85 2.98 -3.19
CA HIS A 75 9.18 4.14 -3.73
C HIS A 75 8.19 4.69 -2.72
N SER A 76 8.28 5.99 -2.44
CA SER A 76 7.36 6.67 -1.53
C SER A 76 6.27 7.37 -2.32
N MET A 77 5.23 6.62 -2.73
CA MET A 77 4.04 7.24 -3.36
C MET A 77 3.26 8.14 -2.39
N SER A 78 3.50 7.99 -1.09
CA SER A 78 2.69 8.55 -0.01
C SER A 78 3.46 9.51 0.89
N GLY A 79 4.66 9.94 0.49
CA GLY A 79 5.56 10.71 1.34
C GLY A 79 4.87 11.93 1.97
N SER A 80 4.72 11.96 3.30
CA SER A 80 4.17 13.14 3.96
C SER A 80 5.18 14.30 4.02
N ALA A 81 6.46 14.01 3.75
CA ALA A 81 7.54 14.98 3.68
C ALA A 81 7.47 15.83 2.38
N LYS A 82 7.69 17.14 2.49
CA LYS A 82 7.72 18.06 1.34
C LYS A 82 8.86 17.75 0.35
N ASN A 83 9.88 17.04 0.83
CA ASN A 83 11.13 16.70 0.14
C ASN A 83 11.27 15.20 -0.16
N TYR A 84 10.17 14.52 -0.51
CA TYR A 84 10.22 13.08 -0.82
C TYR A 84 11.24 12.74 -1.92
N ASP A 85 11.42 13.65 -2.87
CA ASP A 85 12.37 13.55 -3.98
C ASP A 85 13.82 13.50 -3.50
N GLU A 86 14.19 14.35 -2.54
CA GLU A 86 15.51 14.33 -1.90
C GLU A 86 15.73 13.03 -1.12
N LEU A 87 14.70 12.55 -0.41
CA LEU A 87 14.78 11.31 0.36
C LEU A 87 14.89 10.07 -0.54
N GLU A 88 14.20 10.06 -1.69
CA GLU A 88 14.33 8.98 -2.68
C GLU A 88 15.73 8.96 -3.30
N TYR A 89 16.25 10.13 -3.64
CA TYR A 89 17.61 10.29 -4.14
C TYR A 89 18.64 9.80 -3.12
N ALA A 90 18.54 10.25 -1.85
CA ALA A 90 19.45 9.83 -0.79
C ALA A 90 19.37 8.32 -0.53
N SER A 91 18.17 7.73 -0.53
CA SER A 91 17.98 6.28 -0.37
C SER A 91 18.64 5.50 -1.52
N ALA A 92 18.53 6.00 -2.75
CA ALA A 92 19.15 5.37 -3.91
C ALA A 92 20.68 5.46 -3.87
N MET A 93 21.23 6.61 -3.46
CA MET A 93 22.67 6.79 -3.32
C MET A 93 23.25 5.85 -2.26
N ASN A 94 22.65 5.84 -1.07
CA ASN A 94 23.06 4.94 0.01
C ASN A 94 22.92 3.45 -0.38
N PHE A 95 21.91 3.11 -1.20
CA PHE A 95 21.79 1.77 -1.76
C PHE A 95 22.95 1.45 -2.70
N VAL A 96 23.28 2.33 -3.65
CA VAL A 96 24.41 2.16 -4.57
C VAL A 96 25.71 1.98 -3.80
N ASP A 97 26.00 2.86 -2.85
CA ASP A 97 27.20 2.80 -2.01
C ASP A 97 27.30 1.46 -1.29
N ARG A 98 26.20 0.97 -0.73
CA ARG A 98 26.21 -0.34 -0.06
C ARG A 98 26.37 -1.49 -1.04
N MET A 99 25.69 -1.47 -2.17
CA MET A 99 25.74 -2.51 -3.20
C MET A 99 27.11 -2.64 -3.84
N ASN A 100 27.83 -1.54 -4.03
CA ASN A 100 29.21 -1.52 -4.54
C ASN A 100 30.20 -2.27 -3.64
N LEU A 101 29.86 -2.49 -2.37
CA LEU A 101 30.65 -3.26 -1.41
C LEU A 101 30.21 -4.74 -1.32
N THR A 102 29.32 -5.19 -2.19
CA THR A 102 28.79 -6.56 -2.25
C THR A 102 29.15 -7.25 -3.57
N GLN A 103 28.79 -8.52 -3.73
CA GLN A 103 29.01 -9.30 -4.95
C GLN A 103 27.89 -9.16 -5.99
N VAL A 104 26.99 -8.19 -5.81
CA VAL A 104 25.79 -8.05 -6.64
C VAL A 104 26.16 -7.83 -8.10
N LYS A 105 25.61 -8.66 -8.98
CA LYS A 105 25.86 -8.60 -10.43
C LYS A 105 24.81 -7.76 -11.13
N GLN A 106 23.58 -7.80 -10.65
CA GLN A 106 22.44 -7.14 -11.28
C GLN A 106 21.55 -6.45 -10.25
N VAL A 107 21.16 -5.21 -10.55
CA VAL A 107 20.06 -4.52 -9.87
C VAL A 107 18.91 -4.31 -10.85
N ILE A 108 17.72 -4.79 -10.47
CA ILE A 108 16.48 -4.59 -11.24
C ILE A 108 15.68 -3.48 -10.58
N TYR A 109 15.41 -2.42 -11.34
CA TYR A 109 14.65 -1.27 -10.90
C TYR A 109 13.29 -1.21 -11.59
N LEU A 110 12.21 -1.19 -10.83
CA LEU A 110 10.89 -0.85 -11.37
C LEU A 110 10.71 0.66 -11.26
N SER A 111 10.68 1.34 -12.41
CA SER A 111 10.50 2.80 -12.61
C SER A 111 9.09 3.14 -13.14
N GLY A 112 8.84 4.40 -13.52
CA GLY A 112 7.66 4.83 -14.29
C GLY A 112 8.07 5.25 -15.71
N ILE A 113 7.16 5.15 -16.68
CA ILE A 113 7.42 5.59 -18.08
C ILE A 113 7.74 7.10 -18.13
N VAL A 114 8.81 7.43 -18.85
CA VAL A 114 9.38 8.79 -18.98
C VAL A 114 9.34 9.19 -20.45
N ASN A 115 8.20 9.74 -20.90
CA ASN A 115 7.97 10.00 -22.32
C ASN A 115 8.20 11.43 -22.77
N ASP A 116 8.23 12.37 -21.83
CA ASP A 116 8.19 13.81 -22.12
C ASP A 116 9.46 14.49 -21.61
N THR A 117 9.82 15.61 -22.21
CA THR A 117 10.92 16.48 -21.76
C THR A 117 10.53 17.22 -20.49
N ILE A 118 9.23 17.54 -20.31
CA ILE A 118 8.69 18.16 -19.11
C ILE A 118 8.05 17.09 -18.23
N LEU A 119 8.79 16.62 -17.23
CA LEU A 119 8.31 15.63 -16.28
C LEU A 119 7.57 16.27 -15.11
N SER A 120 6.55 15.57 -14.60
CA SER A 120 6.00 15.90 -13.28
C SER A 120 7.07 15.71 -12.21
N LYS A 121 6.96 16.39 -11.06
CA LYS A 121 7.90 16.21 -9.93
C LYS A 121 8.07 14.74 -9.54
N HIS A 122 7.00 13.95 -9.64
CA HIS A 122 7.02 12.51 -9.38
C HIS A 122 7.85 11.73 -10.41
N LEU A 123 7.61 11.95 -11.71
CA LEU A 123 8.37 11.29 -12.78
C LEU A 123 9.84 11.74 -12.80
N ALA A 124 10.12 13.01 -12.48
CA ALA A 124 11.48 13.53 -12.34
C ALA A 124 12.25 12.84 -11.21
N SER A 125 11.62 12.62 -10.05
CA SER A 125 12.21 11.85 -8.93
C SER A 125 12.58 10.43 -9.37
N ARG A 126 11.68 9.76 -10.10
CA ARG A 126 11.89 8.39 -10.60
C ARG A 126 13.05 8.32 -11.59
N LYS A 127 13.15 9.32 -12.46
CA LYS A 127 14.26 9.45 -13.40
C LYS A 127 15.58 9.73 -12.68
N ALA A 128 15.60 10.60 -11.66
CA ALA A 128 16.78 10.85 -10.85
C ALA A 128 17.27 9.58 -10.13
N VAL A 129 16.36 8.78 -9.56
CA VAL A 129 16.70 7.48 -8.96
C VAL A 129 17.27 6.52 -10.00
N GLU A 130 16.69 6.44 -11.19
CA GLU A 130 17.24 5.63 -12.29
C GLU A 130 18.68 6.03 -12.62
N ASP A 131 18.95 7.33 -12.68
CA ASP A 131 20.28 7.85 -13.03
C ASP A 131 21.30 7.66 -11.90
N VAL A 132 20.87 7.70 -10.63
CA VAL A 132 21.72 7.30 -9.48
C VAL A 132 22.03 5.81 -9.53
N LEU A 133 21.04 4.95 -9.73
CA LEU A 133 21.28 3.50 -9.75
C LEU A 133 22.25 3.07 -10.87
N LYS A 134 22.34 3.84 -11.98
CA LYS A 134 23.32 3.61 -13.06
C LYS A 134 24.76 3.88 -12.67
N THR A 135 25.03 4.58 -11.56
CA THR A 135 26.40 4.84 -11.12
C THR A 135 27.01 3.67 -10.34
N GLY A 136 26.21 2.63 -10.06
CA GLY A 136 26.68 1.41 -9.40
C GLY A 136 27.66 0.60 -10.23
N LEU A 137 28.45 -0.24 -9.56
CA LEU A 137 29.39 -1.18 -10.17
C LEU A 137 28.70 -2.46 -10.70
N PHE A 138 27.40 -2.58 -10.47
CA PHE A 138 26.55 -3.68 -10.93
C PHE A 138 25.85 -3.32 -12.25
N ALA A 139 25.39 -4.33 -12.98
CA ALA A 139 24.54 -4.10 -14.14
C ALA A 139 23.13 -3.65 -13.72
N ILE A 140 22.59 -2.60 -14.32
CA ILE A 140 21.22 -2.14 -14.01
C ILE A 140 20.23 -2.57 -15.11
N THR A 141 19.12 -3.19 -14.72
CA THR A 141 17.97 -3.37 -15.61
C THR A 141 16.81 -2.50 -15.12
N THR A 142 16.42 -1.50 -15.90
CA THR A 142 15.29 -0.63 -15.55
C THR A 142 14.04 -1.02 -16.34
N LEU A 143 12.97 -1.33 -15.63
CA LEU A 143 11.64 -1.58 -16.17
C LEU A 143 10.75 -0.37 -15.88
N ARG A 144 10.37 0.39 -16.89
CA ARG A 144 9.48 1.55 -16.77
C ARG A 144 8.04 1.13 -17.01
N ALA A 145 7.24 1.07 -15.95
CA ALA A 145 5.84 0.67 -16.07
C ALA A 145 4.91 1.88 -16.26
N GLY A 146 3.85 1.66 -17.04
CA GLY A 146 2.70 2.54 -17.07
C GLY A 146 1.78 2.34 -15.86
N ILE A 147 0.47 2.41 -16.09
CA ILE A 147 -0.51 2.20 -15.04
C ILE A 147 -0.62 0.70 -14.73
N ILE A 148 -0.24 0.29 -13.53
CA ILE A 148 -0.34 -1.10 -13.10
C ILE A 148 -1.78 -1.41 -12.66
N VAL A 149 -2.43 -2.34 -13.37
CA VAL A 149 -3.81 -2.80 -13.14
C VAL A 149 -3.78 -4.12 -12.37
N GLY A 150 -4.43 -4.14 -11.21
CA GLY A 150 -4.55 -5.33 -10.38
C GLY A 150 -5.18 -5.03 -9.02
N SER A 151 -5.82 -6.03 -8.43
CA SER A 151 -6.45 -5.94 -7.10
C SER A 151 -5.46 -5.40 -6.06
N GLY A 152 -5.80 -4.31 -5.37
CA GLY A 152 -4.91 -3.67 -4.38
C GLY A 152 -3.88 -2.69 -4.96
N SER A 153 -3.80 -2.47 -6.28
CA SER A 153 -3.03 -1.38 -6.88
C SER A 153 -3.70 -0.03 -6.62
N ALA A 154 -2.93 1.03 -6.34
CA ALA A 154 -3.49 2.37 -6.11
C ALA A 154 -4.37 2.85 -7.28
N SER A 155 -3.89 2.69 -8.52
CA SER A 155 -4.62 3.14 -9.72
C SER A 155 -5.89 2.34 -9.95
N PHE A 156 -5.85 1.02 -9.72
CA PHE A 156 -7.03 0.16 -9.86
C PHE A 156 -8.10 0.49 -8.80
N GLU A 157 -7.68 0.71 -7.55
CA GLU A 157 -8.59 1.07 -6.46
C GLU A 157 -9.27 2.43 -6.70
N ILE A 158 -8.56 3.40 -7.30
CA ILE A 158 -9.14 4.68 -7.73
C ILE A 158 -10.20 4.48 -8.81
N ILE A 159 -9.87 3.73 -9.86
CA ILE A 159 -10.79 3.43 -10.97
C ILE A 159 -12.05 2.75 -10.43
N ARG A 160 -11.88 1.70 -9.61
CA ARG A 160 -12.99 1.03 -8.93
C ARG A 160 -13.83 2.00 -8.12
N ASP A 161 -13.21 2.80 -7.25
CA ASP A 161 -13.95 3.69 -6.34
C ASP A 161 -14.75 4.74 -7.11
N LEU A 162 -14.20 5.30 -8.18
CA LEU A 162 -14.90 6.25 -9.05
C LEU A 162 -16.07 5.57 -9.76
N VAL A 163 -15.80 4.44 -10.42
CA VAL A 163 -16.83 3.75 -11.21
C VAL A 163 -17.91 3.18 -10.29
N ASN A 164 -17.62 2.61 -9.13
CA ASN A 164 -18.66 2.05 -8.27
C ASN A 164 -19.56 3.13 -7.65
N LYS A 165 -19.05 4.34 -7.40
CA LYS A 165 -19.79 5.39 -6.69
C LYS A 165 -20.52 6.37 -7.61
N LEU A 166 -19.99 6.62 -8.81
CA LEU A 166 -20.48 7.69 -9.68
C LEU A 166 -21.08 7.13 -10.97
N PRO A 167 -22.42 7.03 -11.08
CA PRO A 167 -23.07 6.62 -12.33
C PRO A 167 -22.89 7.65 -13.46
N ILE A 168 -22.77 8.93 -13.09
CA ILE A 168 -22.52 10.05 -13.99
C ILE A 168 -21.29 10.80 -13.46
N MET A 169 -20.31 11.06 -14.32
CA MET A 169 -19.08 11.78 -13.98
C MET A 169 -18.93 13.01 -14.88
N ILE A 170 -18.85 14.19 -14.26
CA ILE A 170 -18.44 15.43 -14.91
C ILE A 170 -16.96 15.61 -14.63
N THR A 171 -16.14 15.53 -15.67
CA THR A 171 -14.70 15.32 -15.52
C THR A 171 -13.89 16.36 -16.29
N PRO A 172 -12.67 16.70 -15.83
CA PRO A 172 -11.76 17.60 -16.54
C PRO A 172 -11.23 16.99 -17.85
N LYS A 173 -10.69 17.84 -18.74
CA LYS A 173 -10.17 17.45 -20.06
C LYS A 173 -9.03 16.40 -20.02
N TRP A 174 -8.27 16.31 -18.92
CA TRP A 174 -7.15 15.37 -18.81
C TRP A 174 -7.58 13.89 -18.84
N LEU A 175 -8.87 13.56 -18.70
CA LEU A 175 -9.32 12.19 -18.91
C LEU A 175 -9.11 11.68 -20.35
N ASN A 176 -8.90 12.59 -21.30
CA ASN A 176 -8.60 12.25 -22.68
C ASN A 176 -7.10 12.04 -22.94
N THR A 177 -6.24 12.18 -21.92
CA THR A 177 -4.81 11.87 -22.05
C THR A 177 -4.61 10.36 -22.21
N LYS A 178 -3.74 9.97 -23.15
CA LYS A 178 -3.43 8.56 -23.43
C LYS A 178 -2.47 7.95 -22.40
N CYS A 179 -2.68 6.67 -22.13
CA CYS A 179 -1.87 5.83 -21.27
C CYS A 179 -1.90 4.39 -21.77
N GLN A 180 -0.92 3.61 -21.36
CA GLN A 180 -0.82 2.19 -21.69
C GLN A 180 -0.76 1.38 -20.39
N PRO A 181 -1.90 0.86 -19.89
CA PRO A 181 -1.93 0.08 -18.67
C PRO A 181 -1.27 -1.29 -18.85
N ILE A 182 -0.82 -1.90 -17.76
CA ILE A 182 -0.22 -3.24 -17.74
C ILE A 182 -0.78 -4.03 -16.55
N ALA A 183 -1.04 -5.33 -16.71
CA ALA A 183 -1.48 -6.17 -15.61
C ALA A 183 -0.34 -6.36 -14.59
N ILE A 184 -0.67 -6.38 -13.29
CA ILE A 184 0.31 -6.69 -12.23
C ILE A 184 1.00 -8.04 -12.48
N THR A 185 0.29 -9.01 -13.04
CA THR A 185 0.84 -10.34 -13.32
C THR A 185 1.96 -10.26 -14.35
N ASP A 186 1.77 -9.47 -15.41
CA ASP A 186 2.78 -9.27 -16.45
C ASP A 186 3.99 -8.49 -15.90
N VAL A 187 3.76 -7.49 -15.04
CA VAL A 187 4.86 -6.77 -14.37
C VAL A 187 5.73 -7.74 -13.56
N LEU A 188 5.13 -8.69 -12.85
CA LEU A 188 5.86 -9.71 -12.08
C LEU A 188 6.63 -10.65 -13.02
N ASP A 189 6.03 -11.06 -14.13
CA ASP A 189 6.71 -11.86 -15.17
C ASP A 189 7.93 -11.13 -15.75
N PHE A 190 7.82 -9.83 -16.05
CA PHE A 190 8.95 -9.03 -16.49
C PHE A 190 10.04 -8.95 -15.41
N LEU A 191 9.68 -8.70 -14.15
CA LEU A 191 10.64 -8.64 -13.03
C LEU A 191 11.40 -9.95 -12.85
N ILE A 192 10.69 -11.08 -12.96
CA ILE A 192 11.26 -12.41 -12.79
C ILE A 192 12.12 -12.79 -13.98
N LYS A 193 11.63 -12.64 -15.20
CA LYS A 193 12.36 -13.03 -16.41
C LYS A 193 13.55 -12.12 -16.73
N SER A 194 13.56 -10.91 -16.18
CA SER A 194 14.73 -10.01 -16.26
C SER A 194 15.88 -10.46 -15.34
N LEU A 195 15.59 -11.30 -14.34
CA LEU A 195 16.61 -11.78 -13.40
C LEU A 195 17.64 -12.64 -14.12
N ASN A 196 18.90 -12.27 -13.95
CA ASN A 196 20.04 -12.96 -14.55
C ASN A 196 19.94 -13.06 -16.08
N GLN A 197 19.39 -12.03 -16.73
CA GLN A 197 19.29 -11.96 -18.19
C GLN A 197 20.30 -10.93 -18.74
N PRO A 198 21.46 -11.36 -19.28
CA PRO A 198 22.51 -10.43 -19.73
C PRO A 198 22.05 -9.45 -20.82
N LYS A 199 21.06 -9.84 -21.63
CA LYS A 199 20.50 -8.96 -22.69
C LYS A 199 19.77 -7.72 -22.14
N THR A 200 19.42 -7.71 -20.84
CA THR A 200 18.76 -6.57 -20.19
C THR A 200 19.70 -5.74 -19.34
N PHE A 201 20.97 -6.11 -19.24
CA PHE A 201 21.97 -5.39 -18.44
C PHE A 201 22.25 -4.01 -19.05
N ASP A 202 22.32 -3.02 -18.17
CA ASP A 202 22.55 -1.60 -18.47
C ASP A 202 21.56 -1.00 -19.46
N GLN A 203 20.34 -1.55 -19.49
CA GLN A 203 19.26 -1.14 -20.36
C GLN A 203 18.02 -0.71 -19.59
N ASN A 204 17.22 0.12 -20.25
CA ASN A 204 15.89 0.52 -19.79
C ASN A 204 14.86 0.14 -20.85
N PHE A 205 13.70 -0.32 -20.40
CA PHE A 205 12.61 -0.74 -21.27
C PHE A 205 11.28 -0.24 -20.71
N ASP A 206 10.35 0.08 -21.60
CA ASP A 206 8.98 0.37 -21.20
C ASP A 206 8.19 -0.95 -21.17
N ILE A 207 7.42 -1.17 -20.12
CA ILE A 207 6.52 -2.30 -19.98
C ILE A 207 5.06 -1.81 -19.94
N GLY A 208 4.27 -2.30 -20.89
CA GLY A 208 2.87 -1.94 -21.11
C GLY A 208 2.07 -3.11 -21.65
N GLY A 209 0.77 -3.11 -21.40
CA GLY A 209 -0.19 -3.98 -22.08
C GLY A 209 -0.36 -3.61 -23.56
N PRO A 210 -1.11 -4.40 -24.32
CA PRO A 210 -1.31 -4.16 -25.76
C PRO A 210 -2.19 -2.93 -26.04
N ASP A 211 -3.02 -2.52 -25.08
CA ASP A 211 -4.03 -1.47 -25.29
C ASP A 211 -3.49 -0.08 -24.93
N ILE A 212 -3.58 0.85 -25.89
CA ILE A 212 -3.36 2.28 -25.65
C ILE A 212 -4.73 2.93 -25.46
N LEU A 213 -5.00 3.39 -24.24
CA LEU A 213 -6.30 3.88 -23.81
C LEU A 213 -6.19 5.30 -23.26
N THR A 214 -7.26 6.07 -23.37
CA THR A 214 -7.47 7.26 -22.54
C THR A 214 -7.91 6.85 -21.13
N TYR A 215 -7.70 7.71 -20.13
CA TYR A 215 -8.24 7.47 -18.79
C TYR A 215 -9.77 7.32 -18.79
N LYS A 216 -10.46 8.02 -19.70
CA LYS A 216 -11.90 7.85 -19.94
C LYS A 216 -12.24 6.43 -20.38
N GLU A 217 -11.52 5.89 -21.36
CA GLU A 217 -11.72 4.52 -21.84
C GLU A 217 -11.40 3.49 -20.76
N MET A 218 -10.38 3.69 -19.93
CA MET A 218 -10.13 2.83 -18.77
C MET A 218 -11.32 2.80 -17.80
N LEU A 219 -11.87 3.96 -17.43
CA LEU A 219 -13.03 4.03 -16.53
C LEU A 219 -14.26 3.32 -17.13
N LEU A 220 -14.48 3.48 -18.44
CA LEU A 220 -15.59 2.81 -19.14
C LEU A 220 -15.37 1.30 -19.24
N GLY A 221 -14.15 0.85 -19.59
CA GLY A 221 -13.81 -0.58 -19.67
C GLY A 221 -13.91 -1.28 -18.32
N TYR A 222 -13.54 -0.61 -17.22
CA TYR A 222 -13.84 -1.13 -15.88
C TYR A 222 -15.35 -1.25 -15.64
N GLY A 223 -16.13 -0.22 -16.01
CA GLY A 223 -17.59 -0.25 -15.89
C GLY A 223 -18.20 -1.42 -16.64
N GLU A 224 -17.78 -1.66 -17.88
CA GLU A 224 -18.22 -2.79 -18.69
C GLU A 224 -17.91 -4.14 -18.01
N ALA A 225 -16.65 -4.34 -17.58
CA ALA A 225 -16.23 -5.57 -16.90
C ALA A 225 -16.97 -5.80 -15.56
N ALA A 226 -17.36 -4.74 -14.87
CA ALA A 226 -18.13 -4.79 -13.63
C ALA A 226 -19.65 -4.85 -13.83
N GLY A 227 -20.15 -4.83 -15.08
CA GLY A 227 -21.59 -4.79 -15.36
C GLY A 227 -22.27 -3.46 -15.01
N LEU A 228 -21.50 -2.37 -14.97
CA LEU A 228 -21.93 -1.03 -14.56
C LEU A 228 -21.96 -0.06 -15.75
N LYS A 229 -23.14 0.44 -16.08
CA LYS A 229 -23.29 1.52 -17.06
C LYS A 229 -22.86 2.86 -16.46
N ARG A 230 -21.95 3.56 -17.15
CA ARG A 230 -21.37 4.84 -16.72
C ARG A 230 -21.40 5.87 -17.83
N TYR A 231 -21.72 7.11 -17.45
CA TYR A 231 -21.75 8.25 -18.36
C TYR A 231 -20.68 9.27 -17.96
N ILE A 232 -19.75 9.57 -18.87
CA ILE A 232 -18.61 10.47 -18.60
C ILE A 232 -18.64 11.67 -19.56
N TYR A 233 -18.82 12.86 -18.98
CA TYR A 233 -18.86 14.13 -19.69
C TYR A 233 -17.62 14.96 -19.36
N THR A 234 -16.83 15.29 -20.38
CA THR A 234 -15.60 16.07 -20.21
C THR A 234 -15.86 17.57 -20.38
N ILE A 235 -15.46 18.37 -19.40
CA ILE A 235 -15.52 19.83 -19.43
C ILE A 235 -14.12 20.44 -19.66
N PRO A 236 -14.01 21.63 -20.26
CA PRO A 236 -12.72 22.25 -20.61
C PRO A 236 -11.97 22.83 -19.40
N ILE A 237 -12.39 22.54 -18.17
CA ILE A 237 -11.75 23.04 -16.94
C ILE A 237 -10.59 22.11 -16.56
N MET A 238 -9.41 22.68 -16.32
CA MET A 238 -8.18 21.93 -16.06
C MET A 238 -7.45 22.39 -14.78
N THR A 239 -8.17 22.62 -13.68
CA THR A 239 -7.52 22.99 -12.42
C THR A 239 -7.05 21.72 -11.66
N PRO A 240 -5.73 21.49 -11.50
CA PRO A 240 -5.22 20.26 -10.88
C PRO A 240 -5.63 20.13 -9.42
N LYS A 241 -5.67 21.27 -8.70
CA LYS A 241 -6.09 21.30 -7.30
C LYS A 241 -7.53 20.81 -7.13
N LEU A 242 -8.47 21.29 -7.94
CA LEU A 242 -9.87 20.88 -7.86
C LEU A 242 -10.04 19.39 -8.22
N SER A 243 -9.33 18.93 -9.25
CA SER A 243 -9.31 17.51 -9.63
C SER A 243 -8.76 16.62 -8.51
N SER A 244 -7.73 17.09 -7.81
CA SER A 244 -7.13 16.38 -6.66
C SER A 244 -8.10 16.29 -5.49
N TYR A 245 -8.83 17.36 -5.19
CA TYR A 245 -9.88 17.34 -4.17
C TYR A 245 -11.05 16.44 -4.57
N TRP A 246 -11.47 16.47 -5.83
CA TRP A 246 -12.53 15.59 -6.32
C TRP A 246 -12.15 14.12 -6.15
N LEU A 247 -10.96 13.72 -6.61
CA LEU A 247 -10.45 12.36 -6.37
C LEU A 247 -10.34 12.04 -4.88
N TYR A 248 -9.80 12.97 -4.09
CA TYR A 248 -9.67 12.79 -2.65
C TYR A 248 -11.03 12.48 -2.01
N PHE A 249 -12.06 13.30 -2.25
CA PHE A 249 -13.37 13.12 -1.62
C PHE A 249 -14.13 11.88 -2.09
N VAL A 250 -14.04 11.55 -3.38
CA VAL A 250 -14.78 10.41 -3.96
C VAL A 250 -14.10 9.07 -3.68
N THR A 251 -12.77 9.03 -3.69
CA THR A 251 -12.00 7.77 -3.57
C THR A 251 -11.46 7.53 -2.16
N SER A 252 -10.91 6.34 -1.94
CA SER A 252 -10.21 5.96 -0.70
C SER A 252 -8.72 6.36 -0.67
N THR A 253 -8.30 7.26 -1.57
CA THR A 253 -6.91 7.75 -1.63
C THR A 253 -6.65 8.96 -0.74
N THR A 254 -5.38 9.22 -0.43
CA THR A 254 -4.97 10.44 0.28
C THR A 254 -4.90 11.62 -0.68
N TYR A 255 -5.07 12.84 -0.18
CA TYR A 255 -4.96 14.04 -1.02
C TYR A 255 -3.58 14.14 -1.71
N LYS A 256 -2.50 13.74 -1.04
CA LYS A 256 -1.14 13.76 -1.62
C LYS A 256 -1.01 12.79 -2.78
N LEU A 257 -1.52 11.56 -2.62
CA LEU A 257 -1.55 10.58 -3.70
C LEU A 257 -2.41 11.06 -4.87
N ALA A 258 -3.60 11.60 -4.58
CA ALA A 258 -4.47 12.18 -5.60
C ALA A 258 -3.79 13.34 -6.35
N ALA A 259 -3.09 14.23 -5.65
CA ALA A 259 -2.36 15.34 -6.26
C ALA A 259 -1.18 14.89 -7.12
N ALA A 260 -0.39 13.91 -6.64
CA ALA A 260 0.71 13.34 -7.42
C ALA A 260 0.20 12.69 -8.71
N LEU A 261 -0.88 11.90 -8.62
CA LEU A 261 -1.51 11.25 -9.77
C LEU A 261 -2.11 12.27 -10.74
N VAL A 262 -2.90 13.25 -10.28
CA VAL A 262 -3.45 14.28 -11.18
C VAL A 262 -2.35 15.05 -11.88
N SER A 263 -1.22 15.30 -11.22
CA SER A 263 -0.07 15.93 -11.85
C SER A 263 0.57 15.04 -12.92
N SER A 264 0.63 13.71 -12.72
CA SER A 264 1.23 12.79 -13.69
C SER A 264 0.28 12.47 -14.85
N MET A 265 -1.03 12.40 -14.63
CA MET A 265 -2.05 12.08 -15.64
C MET A 265 -2.18 13.12 -16.77
N LYS A 266 -1.51 14.27 -16.66
CA LYS A 266 -1.43 15.26 -17.73
C LYS A 266 -0.47 14.87 -18.86
N VAL A 267 0.49 13.99 -18.56
CA VAL A 267 1.52 13.54 -19.49
C VAL A 267 1.12 12.20 -20.07
N GLU A 268 1.36 11.98 -21.36
CA GLU A 268 1.07 10.68 -21.99
C GLU A 268 2.07 9.61 -21.54
N VAL A 269 1.54 8.46 -21.11
CA VAL A 269 2.32 7.35 -20.52
C VAL A 269 2.13 6.11 -21.40
N VAL A 270 2.72 6.15 -22.60
CA VAL A 270 2.67 5.11 -23.65
C VAL A 270 4.09 4.58 -23.91
N CYS A 271 4.25 3.27 -24.06
CA CYS A 271 5.57 2.67 -24.28
C CYS A 271 6.20 3.14 -25.60
N LYS A 272 7.47 3.52 -25.56
CA LYS A 272 8.28 3.79 -26.74
C LYS A 272 9.18 2.60 -27.09
N ASP A 273 9.75 1.94 -26.08
CA ASP A 273 10.59 0.75 -26.26
C ASP A 273 9.97 -0.48 -25.60
N ASN A 274 9.36 -1.34 -26.42
CA ASN A 274 8.74 -2.60 -25.98
C ASN A 274 9.54 -3.85 -26.40
N ARG A 275 10.81 -3.70 -26.82
CA ARG A 275 11.64 -4.83 -27.30
C ARG A 275 11.82 -5.92 -26.25
N ILE A 276 11.69 -5.57 -24.97
CA ILE A 276 11.77 -6.50 -23.85
C ILE A 276 10.75 -7.65 -23.95
N ASN A 277 9.58 -7.42 -24.56
CA ASN A 277 8.56 -8.45 -24.76
C ASN A 277 9.13 -9.63 -25.56
N ALA A 278 9.85 -9.33 -26.65
CA ALA A 278 10.50 -10.34 -27.48
C ALA A 278 11.73 -10.94 -26.78
N LEU A 279 12.52 -10.13 -26.06
CA LEU A 279 13.71 -10.61 -25.34
C LEU A 279 13.39 -11.64 -24.25
N LEU A 280 12.23 -11.49 -23.59
CA LEU A 280 11.80 -12.34 -22.48
C LEU A 280 10.67 -13.32 -22.83
N GLY A 281 10.16 -13.27 -24.07
CA GLY A 281 9.00 -14.07 -24.49
C GLY A 281 7.79 -13.82 -23.60
N VAL A 282 7.49 -12.54 -23.31
CA VAL A 282 6.33 -12.12 -22.52
C VAL A 282 5.29 -11.53 -23.45
N VAL A 283 4.06 -12.04 -23.37
CA VAL A 283 2.89 -11.52 -24.09
C VAL A 283 1.94 -10.94 -23.03
N PRO A 284 1.92 -9.61 -22.85
CA PRO A 284 1.07 -8.97 -21.84
C PRO A 284 -0.42 -9.17 -22.13
N MET A 285 -1.22 -9.27 -21.06
CA MET A 285 -2.67 -9.36 -21.15
C MET A 285 -3.28 -8.02 -21.58
N THR A 286 -4.46 -8.08 -22.21
CA THR A 286 -5.27 -6.89 -22.49
C THR A 286 -5.79 -6.25 -21.20
N TYR A 287 -6.17 -4.98 -21.28
CA TYR A 287 -6.75 -4.23 -20.17
C TYR A 287 -8.01 -4.92 -19.63
N ASN A 288 -8.88 -5.39 -20.51
CA ASN A 288 -10.13 -6.05 -20.12
C ASN A 288 -9.86 -7.35 -19.35
N GLU A 289 -8.91 -8.17 -19.81
CA GLU A 289 -8.50 -9.38 -19.08
C GLU A 289 -7.89 -9.04 -17.72
N ALA A 290 -7.05 -8.00 -17.65
CA ALA A 290 -6.43 -7.55 -16.40
C ALA A 290 -7.48 -7.10 -15.37
N VAL A 291 -8.52 -6.37 -15.81
CA VAL A 291 -9.63 -5.95 -14.96
C VAL A 291 -10.47 -7.15 -14.53
N ALA A 292 -10.88 -8.02 -15.46
CA ALA A 292 -11.67 -9.21 -15.16
C ALA A 292 -10.97 -10.09 -14.10
N ARG A 293 -9.65 -10.30 -14.26
CA ARG A 293 -8.85 -11.06 -13.29
C ARG A 293 -8.78 -10.36 -11.93
N ALA A 294 -8.67 -9.04 -11.90
CA ALA A 294 -8.66 -8.28 -10.67
C ALA A 294 -10.00 -8.34 -9.92
N LEU A 295 -11.14 -8.34 -10.64
CA LEU A 295 -12.48 -8.50 -10.07
C LEU A 295 -12.65 -9.89 -9.45
N VAL A 296 -12.25 -10.96 -10.16
CA VAL A 296 -12.31 -12.34 -9.61
C VAL A 296 -11.53 -12.49 -8.31
N LYS A 297 -10.36 -11.83 -8.18
CA LYS A 297 -9.58 -11.87 -6.94
C LYS A 297 -10.25 -11.13 -5.79
N ILE A 298 -10.98 -10.04 -6.08
CA ILE A 298 -11.76 -9.33 -5.07
C ILE A 298 -12.91 -10.22 -4.59
N ASP A 299 -13.63 -10.86 -5.51
CA ASP A 299 -14.78 -11.71 -5.15
C ASP A 299 -14.37 -12.92 -4.29
N LYS A 300 -13.13 -13.40 -4.45
CA LYS A 300 -12.56 -14.52 -3.69
C LYS A 300 -11.83 -14.12 -2.40
N ASP A 301 -11.78 -12.83 -2.05
CA ASP A 301 -10.98 -12.30 -0.94
C ASP A 301 -9.48 -12.70 -1.00
N ASP A 302 -8.95 -12.94 -2.21
CA ASP A 302 -7.59 -13.45 -2.47
C ASP A 302 -6.63 -12.31 -2.91
N ILE A 303 -6.73 -11.16 -2.23
CA ILE A 303 -5.84 -10.03 -2.49
C ILE A 303 -4.55 -10.28 -1.70
N VAL A 304 -3.45 -10.62 -2.38
CA VAL A 304 -2.17 -10.87 -1.70
C VAL A 304 -1.58 -9.61 -1.03
N SER A 305 -1.80 -8.43 -1.60
CA SER A 305 -1.24 -7.16 -1.10
C SER A 305 -2.02 -5.93 -1.58
N SER A 306 -1.96 -4.85 -0.79
CA SER A 306 -2.55 -3.55 -1.11
C SER A 306 -1.52 -2.43 -1.07
N TRP A 307 -1.67 -1.41 -1.91
CA TRP A 307 -0.87 -0.18 -1.88
C TRP A 307 -0.93 0.53 -0.53
N LYS A 308 -2.02 0.32 0.23
CA LYS A 308 -2.25 0.86 1.58
C LYS A 308 -1.34 0.25 2.65
N ASP A 309 -0.71 -0.89 2.34
CA ASP A 309 0.20 -1.60 3.24
C ASP A 309 1.53 -0.84 3.40
N ALA A 310 1.92 -0.07 2.36
CA ALA A 310 3.09 0.80 2.41
C ALA A 310 2.84 2.03 3.30
N MET A 311 3.78 2.33 4.20
CA MET A 311 3.66 3.43 5.16
C MET A 311 3.64 4.80 4.47
N ILE A 312 2.73 5.67 4.91
CA ILE A 312 2.82 7.12 4.67
C ILE A 312 3.96 7.65 5.56
N SER A 313 5.14 7.91 4.99
CA SER A 313 6.28 8.41 5.79
C SER A 313 5.88 9.68 6.52
N GLY A 314 6.12 9.77 7.84
CA GLY A 314 5.89 10.97 8.68
C GLY A 314 4.64 11.00 9.58
N GLN A 315 3.87 9.90 9.68
CA GLN A 315 2.79 9.77 10.70
C GLN A 315 3.24 9.13 12.02
N PHE A 316 4.40 8.48 12.06
CA PHE A 316 4.98 7.89 13.27
C PHE A 316 6.36 8.51 13.51
N THR A 317 6.63 8.89 14.75
CA THR A 317 7.95 9.38 15.19
C THR A 317 8.64 8.24 15.96
N GLY A 318 9.09 7.18 15.27
CA GLY A 318 9.76 6.03 15.90
C GLY A 318 9.51 4.68 15.22
N SER A 319 10.01 3.60 15.83
CA SER A 319 9.76 2.20 15.43
C SER A 319 8.37 1.77 15.90
N VAL A 320 7.66 0.90 15.17
CA VAL A 320 6.34 0.43 15.64
C VAL A 320 6.46 -0.41 16.92
N ALA A 321 7.64 -0.96 17.20
CA ALA A 321 7.95 -1.58 18.50
C ALA A 321 7.67 -0.64 19.69
N ASP A 322 7.90 0.67 19.52
CA ASP A 322 7.62 1.69 20.53
C ASP A 322 6.11 1.83 20.81
N TYR A 323 5.29 1.56 19.79
CA TYR A 323 3.83 1.66 19.82
C TYR A 323 3.15 0.32 20.15
N LEU A 324 3.87 -0.80 20.04
CA LEU A 324 3.39 -2.14 20.36
C LEU A 324 3.13 -2.32 21.86
N LYS A 325 3.87 -1.58 22.69
CA LYS A 325 3.58 -1.40 24.11
C LYS A 325 2.59 -0.26 24.29
N VAL A 326 1.30 -0.60 24.37
CA VAL A 326 0.26 0.40 24.63
C VAL A 326 0.58 1.17 25.92
N PRO A 327 0.74 2.51 25.86
CA PRO A 327 1.19 3.29 27.00
C PRO A 327 0.16 3.28 28.12
N LYS A 328 0.63 3.16 29.37
CA LYS A 328 -0.23 3.18 30.56
C LYS A 328 -0.18 4.49 31.34
N LYS A 329 0.92 5.24 31.22
CA LYS A 329 1.15 6.50 31.94
C LYS A 329 0.55 7.66 31.14
N ASN A 330 -0.12 8.58 31.83
CA ASN A 330 -0.73 9.78 31.24
C ASN A 330 -1.70 9.47 30.08
N CYS A 331 -2.37 8.32 30.14
CA CYS A 331 -3.35 7.91 29.13
C CYS A 331 -4.73 7.81 29.77
N PHE A 332 -5.75 8.11 28.99
CA PHE A 332 -7.12 7.73 29.31
C PHE A 332 -7.38 6.35 28.71
N ILE A 333 -8.05 5.48 29.48
CA ILE A 333 -8.30 4.11 29.06
C ILE A 333 -9.75 3.75 29.36
N ASP A 334 -10.49 3.36 28.33
CA ASP A 334 -11.77 2.67 28.46
C ASP A 334 -11.50 1.16 28.35
N ARG A 335 -11.75 0.41 29.42
CA ARG A 335 -11.54 -1.03 29.47
C ARG A 335 -12.86 -1.74 29.67
N ARG A 336 -13.09 -2.75 28.83
CA ARG A 336 -14.24 -3.63 28.91
C ARG A 336 -13.79 -5.06 28.90
N LYS A 337 -14.53 -5.89 29.61
CA LYS A 337 -14.31 -7.32 29.61
C LYS A 337 -15.66 -8.02 29.60
N LYS A 338 -15.77 -9.10 28.83
CA LYS A 338 -16.90 -10.03 28.90
C LYS A 338 -16.42 -11.45 28.75
N GLU A 339 -17.12 -12.35 29.43
CA GLU A 339 -16.93 -13.77 29.24
C GLU A 339 -17.42 -14.19 27.84
N ILE A 340 -16.65 -15.04 27.17
CA ILE A 340 -16.93 -15.50 25.82
C ILE A 340 -17.69 -16.83 25.89
N LEU A 341 -18.72 -16.98 25.07
CA LEU A 341 -19.48 -18.22 24.96
C LEU A 341 -18.76 -19.25 24.08
N ASN A 342 -18.11 -18.77 23.02
CA ASN A 342 -17.39 -19.60 22.08
C ASN A 342 -16.11 -18.89 21.61
N ARG A 343 -14.95 -19.43 21.99
CA ARG A 343 -13.65 -18.85 21.65
C ARG A 343 -13.43 -18.75 20.15
N SER A 344 -13.74 -19.81 19.40
CA SER A 344 -13.56 -19.83 17.95
C SER A 344 -14.41 -18.76 17.28
N TYR A 345 -15.70 -18.65 17.64
CA TYR A 345 -16.61 -17.64 17.11
C TYR A 345 -16.10 -16.22 17.39
N THR A 346 -15.75 -15.93 18.64
CA THR A 346 -15.26 -14.60 19.03
C THR A 346 -13.96 -14.25 18.30
N THR A 347 -13.03 -15.20 18.18
CA THR A 347 -11.79 -15.01 17.42
C THR A 347 -12.10 -14.73 15.95
N GLU A 348 -12.93 -15.52 15.28
CA GLU A 348 -13.27 -15.27 13.86
C GLU A 348 -13.95 -13.89 13.66
N ARG A 349 -14.80 -13.48 14.61
CA ARG A 349 -15.43 -12.16 14.57
C ARG A 349 -14.42 -11.03 14.71
N ILE A 350 -13.48 -11.12 15.65
CA ILE A 350 -12.39 -10.14 15.80
C ILE A 350 -11.57 -10.07 14.51
N TRP A 351 -11.24 -11.23 13.95
CA TRP A 351 -10.48 -11.32 12.71
C TRP A 351 -11.24 -10.83 11.47
N SER A 352 -12.55 -10.63 11.57
CA SER A 352 -13.38 -10.11 10.47
C SER A 352 -13.78 -8.63 10.62
N ILE A 353 -13.28 -7.89 11.63
CA ILE A 353 -13.59 -6.47 11.88
C ILE A 353 -13.14 -5.55 10.72
N GLY A 354 -13.99 -4.63 10.30
CA GLY A 354 -13.69 -3.60 9.29
C GLY A 354 -14.04 -4.03 7.87
N GLY A 355 -13.78 -3.18 6.88
CA GLY A 355 -14.16 -3.44 5.50
C GLY A 355 -15.69 -3.48 5.33
N GLU A 356 -16.21 -4.44 4.56
CA GLU A 356 -17.66 -4.61 4.37
C GLU A 356 -18.37 -5.11 5.63
N THR A 357 -17.66 -5.80 6.52
CA THR A 357 -18.19 -6.31 7.79
C THR A 357 -18.51 -5.20 8.79
N GLY A 358 -17.80 -4.07 8.70
CA GLY A 358 -17.89 -2.98 9.68
C GLY A 358 -17.34 -3.36 11.06
N TRP A 359 -17.67 -2.56 12.07
CA TRP A 359 -17.24 -2.69 13.46
C TRP A 359 -18.29 -3.35 14.35
N TYR A 360 -19.31 -3.97 13.72
CA TYR A 360 -20.46 -4.65 14.33
C TYR A 360 -21.41 -3.78 15.15
N TYR A 361 -21.02 -2.56 15.49
CA TYR A 361 -21.84 -1.63 16.24
C TYR A 361 -21.41 -0.18 16.01
N GLY A 362 -22.41 0.69 15.80
CA GLY A 362 -22.17 2.12 15.64
C GLY A 362 -21.41 2.48 14.35
N ASP A 363 -21.53 1.68 13.28
CA ASP A 363 -20.84 1.90 11.99
C ASP A 363 -21.04 3.33 11.45
N TRP A 364 -22.23 3.89 11.61
CA TRP A 364 -22.54 5.28 11.23
C TRP A 364 -21.69 6.32 11.99
N LEU A 365 -21.34 6.09 13.27
CA LEU A 365 -20.46 6.99 14.03
C LEU A 365 -19.02 6.90 13.51
N TRP A 366 -18.57 5.70 13.16
CA TRP A 366 -17.27 5.48 12.55
C TRP A 366 -17.19 6.18 11.17
N GLU A 367 -18.26 6.09 10.38
CA GLU A 367 -18.40 6.81 9.10
C GLU A 367 -18.31 8.33 9.26
N ILE A 368 -19.09 8.90 10.19
CA ILE A 368 -19.02 10.34 10.50
C ILE A 368 -17.61 10.71 10.93
N ARG A 369 -16.99 9.93 11.83
CA ARG A 369 -15.64 10.22 12.31
C ARG A 369 -14.62 10.20 11.17
N GLY A 370 -14.71 9.22 10.28
CA GLY A 370 -13.87 9.12 9.10
C GLY A 370 -14.11 10.26 8.11
N PHE A 371 -15.35 10.72 7.93
CA PHE A 371 -15.65 11.90 7.12
C PHE A 371 -15.05 13.18 7.70
N LEU A 372 -15.20 13.41 9.01
CA LEU A 372 -14.58 14.55 9.70
C LEU A 372 -13.05 14.53 9.62
N ASP A 373 -12.44 13.35 9.76
CA ASP A 373 -11.00 13.18 9.56
C ASP A 373 -10.58 13.59 8.15
N LYS A 374 -11.36 13.19 7.14
CA LYS A 374 -11.13 13.56 5.75
C LYS A 374 -11.23 15.07 5.50
N LEU A 375 -12.17 15.75 6.14
CA LEU A 375 -12.28 17.22 6.02
C LEU A 375 -11.03 17.97 6.50
N VAL A 376 -10.36 17.46 7.53
CA VAL A 376 -9.11 18.04 8.05
C VAL A 376 -7.85 17.48 7.38
N GLY A 377 -8.00 16.74 6.28
CA GLY A 377 -6.90 16.17 5.49
C GLY A 377 -6.26 14.93 6.11
N GLY A 378 -7.02 14.19 6.93
CA GLY A 378 -6.67 12.88 7.43
C GLY A 378 -6.91 11.77 6.41
N VAL A 379 -6.79 10.52 6.87
CA VAL A 379 -6.88 9.31 6.04
C VAL A 379 -8.32 8.90 5.72
N GLY A 380 -9.27 9.30 6.58
CA GLY A 380 -10.70 8.98 6.47
C GLY A 380 -11.05 7.50 6.67
N LEU A 381 -12.33 7.14 6.45
CA LEU A 381 -12.80 5.75 6.52
C LEU A 381 -12.36 5.00 5.25
N ARG A 382 -11.22 4.32 5.30
CA ARG A 382 -10.69 3.54 4.16
C ARG A 382 -11.52 2.26 3.97
N ARG A 383 -12.64 2.31 3.25
CA ARG A 383 -13.45 1.11 3.00
C ARG A 383 -12.75 0.13 2.07
N GLY A 384 -12.18 -0.91 2.66
CA GLY A 384 -11.71 -2.11 1.98
C GLY A 384 -10.66 -2.82 2.82
N ARG A 385 -10.90 -4.10 3.10
CA ARG A 385 -9.89 -5.03 3.62
C ARG A 385 -9.28 -5.78 2.44
N THR A 386 -8.04 -6.21 2.64
CA THR A 386 -7.34 -7.10 1.71
C THR A 386 -7.96 -8.51 1.73
N ASN A 387 -8.38 -8.98 2.91
CA ASN A 387 -9.09 -10.25 3.11
C ASN A 387 -10.16 -10.08 4.21
N LYS A 388 -11.33 -10.70 4.07
CA LYS A 388 -12.45 -10.58 5.02
C LYS A 388 -12.23 -11.31 6.35
N HIS A 389 -11.41 -12.35 6.40
CA HIS A 389 -11.28 -13.25 7.55
C HIS A 389 -9.87 -13.33 8.14
N ASP A 390 -8.89 -12.73 7.48
CA ASP A 390 -7.50 -12.70 7.94
C ASP A 390 -6.99 -11.27 8.14
N ILE A 391 -6.21 -11.11 9.23
CA ILE A 391 -5.57 -9.86 9.64
C ILE A 391 -4.11 -10.18 9.97
N HIS A 392 -3.20 -9.44 9.35
CA HIS A 392 -1.76 -9.54 9.57
C HIS A 392 -1.19 -8.21 10.09
N SER A 393 -0.04 -8.29 10.77
CA SER A 393 0.71 -7.09 11.15
C SER A 393 1.01 -6.24 9.92
N GLY A 394 0.81 -4.93 10.05
CA GLY A 394 0.95 -3.98 8.95
C GLY A 394 -0.31 -3.77 8.11
N ASP A 395 -1.35 -4.60 8.22
CA ASP A 395 -2.62 -4.39 7.51
C ASP A 395 -3.36 -3.12 7.97
N VAL A 396 -4.32 -2.68 7.16
CA VAL A 396 -5.17 -1.51 7.44
C VAL A 396 -6.61 -1.95 7.61
N LEU A 397 -7.24 -1.53 8.72
CA LEU A 397 -8.66 -1.69 9.00
C LEU A 397 -9.28 -0.29 9.12
N ASP A 398 -9.86 0.22 8.03
CA ASP A 398 -10.32 1.61 7.93
C ASP A 398 -9.18 2.62 8.23
N PHE A 399 -9.28 3.41 9.30
CA PHE A 399 -8.22 4.33 9.74
C PHE A 399 -7.29 3.71 10.80
N TRP A 400 -7.40 2.42 11.07
CA TRP A 400 -6.54 1.71 12.01
C TRP A 400 -5.43 0.95 11.27
N ARG A 401 -4.20 1.08 11.77
CA ARG A 401 -3.07 0.22 11.41
C ARG A 401 -2.98 -0.95 12.38
N VAL A 402 -2.84 -2.16 11.86
CA VAL A 402 -2.57 -3.34 12.68
C VAL A 402 -1.12 -3.32 13.12
N LEU A 403 -0.88 -3.13 14.42
CA LEU A 403 0.48 -3.19 14.99
C LEU A 403 0.88 -4.62 15.33
N TYR A 404 -0.09 -5.42 15.78
CA TYR A 404 0.12 -6.81 16.17
C TYR A 404 -1.15 -7.61 15.92
N ALA A 405 -1.03 -8.74 15.24
CA ALA A 405 -2.11 -9.69 15.07
C ALA A 405 -1.60 -11.13 15.27
N ASN A 406 -2.18 -11.84 16.24
CA ASN A 406 -1.93 -13.26 16.46
C ASN A 406 -3.23 -13.99 16.77
N LYS A 407 -3.73 -14.74 15.77
CA LYS A 407 -5.02 -15.45 15.82
C LYS A 407 -5.01 -16.58 16.86
N LYS A 408 -3.87 -17.27 17.00
CA LYS A 408 -3.66 -18.35 17.98
C LYS A 408 -3.71 -17.79 19.41
N GLU A 409 -3.03 -16.67 19.68
CA GLU A 409 -3.09 -15.98 20.98
C GLU A 409 -4.43 -15.29 21.24
N GLY A 410 -5.20 -14.99 20.19
CA GLY A 410 -6.43 -14.20 20.30
C GLY A 410 -6.14 -12.74 20.67
N LYS A 411 -5.03 -12.18 20.17
CA LYS A 411 -4.59 -10.82 20.46
C LYS A 411 -4.45 -9.99 19.17
N LEU A 412 -5.09 -8.83 19.18
CA LEU A 412 -5.06 -7.84 18.11
C LEU A 412 -4.82 -6.46 18.71
N VAL A 413 -3.83 -5.72 18.20
CA VAL A 413 -3.50 -4.36 18.61
C VAL A 413 -3.55 -3.45 17.39
N LEU A 414 -4.36 -2.40 17.49
CA LEU A 414 -4.60 -1.43 16.43
C LEU A 414 -4.13 -0.04 16.88
N TYR A 415 -3.62 0.74 15.94
CA TYR A 415 -3.23 2.14 16.13
C TYR A 415 -3.95 3.06 15.15
N ALA A 416 -4.44 4.20 15.63
CA ALA A 416 -5.20 5.13 14.79
C ALA A 416 -4.28 6.00 13.90
N GLU A 417 -4.46 5.92 12.58
CA GLU A 417 -3.77 6.78 11.58
C GLU A 417 -4.52 8.11 11.30
N MET A 418 -5.69 8.32 11.91
CA MET A 418 -6.48 9.55 11.77
C MET A 418 -5.81 10.74 12.48
N LYS A 419 -6.12 11.96 12.04
CA LYS A 419 -5.67 13.18 12.71
C LYS A 419 -6.41 13.37 14.03
N LEU A 420 -5.65 13.34 15.11
CA LEU A 420 -6.13 13.46 16.48
C LEU A 420 -5.21 14.39 17.28
N PRO A 421 -5.72 15.14 18.27
CA PRO A 421 -4.90 15.85 19.24
C PRO A 421 -4.33 14.89 20.30
N GLY A 422 -3.77 13.76 19.86
CA GLY A 422 -3.40 12.62 20.70
C GLY A 422 -3.01 11.41 19.87
N GLU A 423 -2.65 10.33 20.56
CA GLU A 423 -2.40 9.01 19.98
C GLU A 423 -3.46 8.04 20.50
N ALA A 424 -3.97 7.15 19.66
CA ALA A 424 -5.04 6.22 20.04
C ALA A 424 -4.74 4.78 19.65
N TRP A 425 -5.05 3.86 20.56
CA TRP A 425 -4.94 2.41 20.38
C TRP A 425 -6.27 1.74 20.68
N LEU A 426 -6.54 0.65 19.97
CA LEU A 426 -7.63 -0.26 20.25
C LEU A 426 -7.08 -1.69 20.33
N GLU A 427 -7.28 -2.32 21.47
CA GLU A 427 -6.78 -3.67 21.75
C GLU A 427 -7.92 -4.64 21.97
N PHE A 428 -7.78 -5.84 21.39
CA PHE A 428 -8.56 -7.01 21.70
C PHE A 428 -7.62 -8.11 22.20
N LYS A 429 -7.97 -8.73 23.34
CA LYS A 429 -7.18 -9.83 23.90
C LYS A 429 -8.10 -10.86 24.53
N ILE A 430 -7.96 -12.13 24.14
CA ILE A 430 -8.67 -13.24 24.78
C ILE A 430 -7.73 -13.94 25.76
N ILE A 431 -8.02 -13.85 27.05
CA ILE A 431 -7.30 -14.57 28.11
C ILE A 431 -8.27 -15.56 28.75
N HIS A 432 -7.93 -16.86 28.71
CA HIS A 432 -8.85 -17.95 29.08
C HIS A 432 -10.19 -17.80 28.31
N ASN A 433 -11.31 -17.64 29.03
CA ASN A 433 -12.64 -17.41 28.47
C ASN A 433 -13.10 -15.95 28.59
N THR A 434 -12.19 -14.98 28.76
CA THR A 434 -12.56 -13.57 28.83
C THR A 434 -11.99 -12.80 27.64
N LEU A 435 -12.86 -12.12 26.90
CA LEU A 435 -12.48 -11.11 25.93
C LEU A 435 -12.27 -9.78 26.66
N TYR A 436 -11.08 -9.22 26.52
CA TYR A 436 -10.72 -7.87 26.93
C TYR A 436 -10.71 -6.97 25.70
N GLN A 437 -11.37 -5.83 25.82
CA GLN A 437 -11.35 -4.76 24.85
C GLN A 437 -10.87 -3.49 25.54
N ALA A 438 -9.84 -2.84 25.01
CA ALA A 438 -9.31 -1.61 25.59
C ALA A 438 -9.12 -0.55 24.52
N ALA A 439 -9.75 0.62 24.70
CA ALA A 439 -9.45 1.81 23.94
C ALA A 439 -8.55 2.72 24.79
N THR A 440 -7.31 2.92 24.35
CA THR A 440 -6.31 3.73 25.05
C THR A 440 -6.05 5.00 24.26
N PHE A 441 -6.08 6.15 24.92
CA PHE A 441 -5.80 7.45 24.30
C PHE A 441 -4.77 8.23 25.11
N LYS A 442 -3.70 8.64 24.45
CA LYS A 442 -2.67 9.50 25.00
C LYS A 442 -2.86 10.93 24.49
N PRO A 443 -3.36 11.87 25.31
CA PRO A 443 -3.66 13.23 24.88
C PRO A 443 -2.40 14.05 24.64
N HIS A 444 -2.40 14.87 23.58
CA HIS A 444 -1.42 15.94 23.42
C HIS A 444 -1.96 17.24 24.04
N GLY A 445 -1.38 17.65 25.17
CA GLY A 445 -1.70 18.91 25.84
C GLY A 445 -3.16 19.02 26.28
N PHE A 446 -3.65 20.25 26.37
CA PHE A 446 -5.02 20.56 26.79
C PHE A 446 -6.08 20.09 25.77
N TRP A 447 -5.83 20.34 24.49
CA TRP A 447 -6.76 19.97 23.40
C TRP A 447 -6.98 18.47 23.30
N GLY A 448 -5.96 17.66 23.59
CA GLY A 448 -6.12 16.20 23.68
C GLY A 448 -7.07 15.77 24.80
N LYS A 449 -6.95 16.38 25.98
CA LYS A 449 -7.85 16.08 27.11
C LYS A 449 -9.29 16.46 26.78
N LEU A 450 -9.50 17.66 26.23
CA LEU A 450 -10.83 18.11 25.82
C LEU A 450 -11.44 17.20 24.77
N TYR A 451 -10.64 16.76 23.79
CA TYR A 451 -11.07 15.79 22.78
C TYR A 451 -11.52 14.48 23.40
N TRP A 452 -10.75 13.91 24.33
CA TRP A 452 -11.15 12.66 24.99
C TRP A 452 -12.52 12.79 25.67
N TYR A 453 -12.74 13.86 26.43
CA TYR A 453 -14.00 14.06 27.14
C TYR A 453 -15.17 14.33 26.20
N SER A 454 -14.96 14.96 25.03
CA SER A 454 -16.04 15.18 24.06
C SER A 454 -16.48 13.88 23.38
N VAL A 455 -15.58 12.91 23.21
CA VAL A 455 -15.91 11.61 22.58
C VAL A 455 -16.31 10.51 23.58
N LEU A 456 -16.01 10.70 24.87
CA LEU A 456 -16.27 9.72 25.93
C LEU A 456 -17.74 9.23 26.00
N PRO A 457 -18.78 10.07 25.81
CA PRO A 457 -20.17 9.58 25.81
C PRO A 457 -20.43 8.54 24.71
N PHE A 458 -19.80 8.71 23.55
CA PHE A 458 -19.92 7.78 22.43
C PHE A 458 -19.14 6.49 22.68
N HIS A 459 -18.04 6.52 23.42
CA HIS A 459 -17.29 5.32 23.79
C HIS A 459 -18.18 4.33 24.56
N GLY A 460 -18.94 4.84 25.53
CA GLY A 460 -20.01 4.11 26.25
C GLY A 460 -20.84 3.24 25.33
N PHE A 461 -21.43 3.89 24.33
CA PHE A 461 -22.32 3.29 23.34
C PHE A 461 -21.59 2.35 22.37
N ILE A 462 -20.51 2.80 21.73
CA ILE A 462 -19.80 2.07 20.67
C ILE A 462 -19.16 0.80 21.23
N PHE A 463 -18.34 0.95 22.28
CA PHE A 463 -17.52 -0.15 22.76
C PHE A 463 -18.33 -1.19 23.56
N GLU A 464 -19.46 -0.80 24.18
CA GLU A 464 -20.37 -1.78 24.80
C GLU A 464 -21.06 -2.61 23.73
N GLY A 465 -21.61 -1.94 22.71
CA GLY A 465 -22.28 -2.64 21.64
C GLY A 465 -21.33 -3.57 20.89
N MET A 466 -20.09 -3.12 20.63
CA MET A 466 -19.09 -3.93 19.96
C MET A 466 -18.71 -5.17 20.76
N ILE A 467 -18.34 -5.06 22.05
CA ILE A 467 -17.95 -6.25 22.85
C ILE A 467 -19.10 -7.27 22.92
N ASN A 468 -20.34 -6.80 23.01
CA ASN A 468 -21.52 -7.66 23.04
C ASN A 468 -21.75 -8.39 21.73
N LYS A 469 -21.54 -7.71 20.60
CA LYS A 469 -21.67 -8.32 19.27
C LYS A 469 -20.52 -9.28 18.96
N LEU A 470 -19.34 -9.09 19.53
CA LEU A 470 -18.22 -10.01 19.33
C LEU A 470 -18.43 -11.37 20.01
N ILE A 471 -19.15 -11.42 21.12
CA ILE A 471 -19.35 -12.65 21.91
C ILE A 471 -20.67 -13.37 21.66
N LYS A 472 -21.67 -12.68 21.09
CA LYS A 472 -23.04 -13.19 20.92
C LYS A 472 -23.26 -13.67 19.49
N LYS A 473 -23.58 -14.96 19.35
CA LYS A 473 -23.92 -15.61 18.08
C LYS A 473 -25.23 -15.09 17.50
#